data_AF-A0A8H4FLU4-F1
#
_entry.id   AF-A0A8H4FLU4-F1
#
_cell.length_a   1.000
_cell.length_b   1.000
_cell.length_c   1.000
_cell.angle_alpha   90.00
_cell.angle_beta   90.00
_cell.angle_gamma   90.00
#
_symmetry.space_group_name_H-M   'P 1'
#
loop_
_entity.id
_entity.type
_entity.pdbx_description
1 polymer ?
#
loop_
_entity_poly.entity_id
_entity_poly.type
_entity_poly.pdbx_seq_one_letter_code
_entity_poly.pdbx_strand_id
1 'polypeptide(L)'
;MTRNSKEYDMDPKVEHTESQVAADAERQAHLTRTLLFKVDTRQAVLPLLALLFLCSFLDRTNVGNAKIIGLEEDLGINNTQYNQGLAVFYATYIARHVFSVVQSHSDFKVSPRIWLPFLTIAWGIVTMCLGFVRSYGSFVAVRAVLGMCEGGLLPGMVLYLSGLYTRGELALRIGIFYTAASLSGAFGGLLARGLSAIGPRGNLEGWRWIFIIEGLITVVCGTIAAFGLPNNLATAKILTPEEREWALVRLQGQAGDRFNLASEREEKFRWSEVGRGVLNLQVWLSSTAYFAILSGLYSFGLFLPTIINDLHIASNANQSQLWSVIPYAVATPVTVVVAFLSDRLRVRGPLMLAVLPISIIGYAVIGNVTAPQTRFAMTCLMAIGMYSAVPCVLSWNSNNSAGHYKRATTSALQLAIANCGGFVATFIYPSTQGPYYHKGHTIILGLLCYAWVATLLNVLWCSKINRDKAAGKYDQFIGTGDDREPEFKMVL
;
A
#
# COMPACT_ATOMS: atom_id res chain seq x y z
N MET A 1 -47.94 -61.58 -29.56
CA MET A 1 -46.67 -61.51 -28.80
C MET A 1 -46.10 -60.11 -28.98
N THR A 2 -46.49 -59.21 -28.08
CA THR A 2 -46.19 -57.78 -28.11
C THR A 2 -44.93 -57.48 -27.31
N ARG A 3 -44.07 -56.63 -27.88
CA ARG A 3 -42.75 -56.19 -27.37
C ARG A 3 -42.87 -55.47 -26.02
N ASN A 4 -42.06 -55.89 -25.06
CA ASN A 4 -41.76 -55.15 -23.83
C ASN A 4 -40.68 -54.09 -24.12
N SER A 5 -41.05 -52.81 -24.08
CA SER A 5 -40.12 -51.69 -23.92
C SER A 5 -40.27 -51.15 -22.50
N LYS A 6 -39.23 -51.34 -21.67
CA LYS A 6 -39.13 -50.73 -20.34
C LYS A 6 -38.93 -49.23 -20.52
N GLU A 7 -39.89 -48.43 -20.05
CA GLU A 7 -39.72 -47.00 -19.82
C GLU A 7 -38.64 -46.79 -18.76
N TYR A 8 -37.67 -45.94 -19.09
CA TYR A 8 -36.68 -45.40 -18.16
C TYR A 8 -37.39 -44.26 -17.43
N ASP A 9 -37.66 -44.42 -16.14
CA ASP A 9 -38.16 -43.35 -15.27
C ASP A 9 -37.13 -42.20 -15.31
N MET A 10 -37.53 -41.07 -15.89
CA MET A 10 -36.76 -39.83 -15.82
C MET A 10 -37.00 -39.21 -14.45
N ASP A 11 -35.92 -39.02 -13.69
CA ASP A 11 -35.91 -38.23 -12.46
C ASP A 11 -36.67 -36.90 -12.64
N PRO A 12 -37.51 -36.49 -11.68
CA PRO A 12 -38.26 -35.26 -11.78
C PRO A 12 -37.28 -34.07 -11.80
N LYS A 13 -37.31 -33.32 -12.90
CA LYS A 13 -36.62 -32.03 -13.06
C LYS A 13 -36.96 -31.15 -11.86
N VAL A 14 -35.95 -30.79 -11.08
CA VAL A 14 -36.03 -29.75 -10.06
C VAL A 14 -36.20 -28.41 -10.78
N GLU A 15 -37.46 -27.99 -10.99
CA GLU A 15 -37.79 -26.62 -11.38
C GLU A 15 -37.50 -25.69 -10.20
N HIS A 16 -36.30 -25.13 -10.14
CA HIS A 16 -36.00 -24.02 -9.25
C HIS A 16 -36.88 -22.82 -9.63
N THR A 17 -37.89 -22.53 -8.82
CA THR A 17 -38.77 -21.37 -9.01
C THR A 17 -37.94 -20.09 -8.85
N GLU A 18 -38.13 -19.06 -9.69
CA GLU A 18 -37.39 -17.77 -9.61
C GLU A 18 -37.39 -17.15 -8.19
N SER A 19 -38.46 -17.39 -7.42
CA SER A 19 -38.59 -17.01 -6.01
C SER A 19 -37.57 -17.71 -5.08
N GLN A 20 -37.29 -19.00 -5.31
CA GLN A 20 -36.28 -19.75 -4.54
C GLN A 20 -34.86 -19.28 -4.89
N VAL A 21 -34.60 -19.00 -6.17
CA VAL A 21 -33.30 -18.45 -6.63
C VAL A 21 -33.04 -17.07 -6.03
N ALA A 22 -34.08 -16.21 -5.95
CA ALA A 22 -33.97 -14.89 -5.33
C ALA A 22 -33.77 -14.97 -3.81
N ALA A 23 -34.50 -15.85 -3.12
CA ALA A 23 -34.36 -16.08 -1.67
C ALA A 23 -32.99 -16.67 -1.31
N ASP A 24 -32.48 -17.59 -2.13
CA ASP A 24 -31.14 -18.16 -1.97
C ASP A 24 -30.05 -17.11 -2.24
N ALA A 25 -30.22 -16.25 -3.25
CA ALA A 25 -29.31 -15.15 -3.51
C ALA A 25 -29.26 -14.12 -2.37
N GLU A 26 -30.42 -13.79 -1.76
CA GLU A 26 -30.50 -12.88 -0.61
C GLU A 26 -29.89 -13.50 0.64
N ARG A 27 -30.12 -14.79 0.89
CA ARG A 27 -29.48 -15.56 1.97
C ARG A 27 -27.97 -15.63 1.80
N GLN A 28 -27.48 -15.88 0.58
CA GLN A 28 -26.06 -15.89 0.23
C GLN A 28 -25.42 -14.51 0.38
N ALA A 29 -26.12 -13.44 0.00
CA ALA A 29 -25.65 -12.07 0.19
C ALA A 29 -25.56 -11.69 1.68
N HIS A 30 -26.55 -12.08 2.48
CA HIS A 30 -26.54 -11.88 3.93
C HIS A 30 -25.39 -12.66 4.58
N LEU A 31 -25.24 -13.96 4.28
CA LEU A 31 -24.14 -14.79 4.77
C LEU A 31 -22.77 -14.21 4.39
N THR A 32 -22.63 -13.72 3.16
CA THR A 32 -21.39 -13.08 2.70
C THR A 32 -21.10 -11.80 3.49
N ARG A 33 -22.08 -10.94 3.72
CA ARG A 33 -21.90 -9.69 4.48
C ARG A 33 -21.54 -9.98 5.94
N THR A 34 -22.22 -10.92 6.58
CA THR A 34 -21.95 -11.32 7.97
C THR A 34 -20.58 -11.97 8.11
N LEU A 35 -20.21 -12.84 7.17
CA LEU A 35 -18.90 -13.48 7.11
C LEU A 35 -17.79 -12.44 6.98
N LEU A 36 -17.90 -11.54 6.01
CA LEU A 36 -16.91 -10.49 5.79
C LEU A 36 -16.79 -9.57 6.98
N PHE A 37 -17.91 -9.13 7.54
CA PHE A 37 -17.89 -8.31 8.74
C PHE A 37 -17.19 -9.02 9.91
N LYS A 38 -17.45 -10.32 10.11
CA LYS A 38 -16.78 -11.12 11.15
C LYS A 38 -15.29 -11.28 10.89
N VAL A 39 -14.87 -11.54 9.64
CA VAL A 39 -13.44 -11.69 9.31
C VAL A 39 -12.71 -10.35 9.39
N ASP A 40 -13.33 -9.27 8.91
CA ASP A 40 -12.78 -7.91 8.89
C ASP A 40 -12.65 -7.32 10.31
N THR A 41 -13.73 -7.37 11.10
CA THR A 41 -13.82 -6.65 12.39
C THR A 41 -13.62 -7.55 13.60
N ARG A 42 -14.18 -8.76 13.60
CA ARG A 42 -14.20 -9.66 14.78
C ARG A 42 -12.96 -10.54 14.87
N GLN A 43 -12.34 -10.85 13.74
CA GLN A 43 -11.06 -11.56 13.67
C GLN A 43 -9.86 -10.60 13.61
N ALA A 44 -10.12 -9.29 13.69
CA ALA A 44 -9.13 -8.22 13.68
C ALA A 44 -8.11 -8.27 12.54
N VAL A 45 -8.42 -8.95 11.42
CA VAL A 45 -7.47 -9.13 10.32
C VAL A 45 -7.10 -7.78 9.69
N LEU A 46 -8.09 -6.96 9.35
CA LEU A 46 -7.82 -5.63 8.77
C LEU A 46 -7.21 -4.66 9.77
N PRO A 47 -7.73 -4.50 11.01
CA PRO A 47 -7.11 -3.66 12.02
C PRO A 47 -5.66 -4.03 12.32
N LEU A 48 -5.36 -5.33 12.41
CA LEU A 48 -4.02 -5.82 12.70
C LEU A 48 -3.06 -5.59 11.53
N LEU A 49 -3.49 -5.86 10.29
CA LEU A 49 -2.68 -5.57 9.10
C LEU A 49 -2.45 -4.06 8.95
N ALA A 50 -3.47 -3.24 9.20
CA ALA A 50 -3.35 -1.79 9.24
C ALA A 50 -2.36 -1.34 10.34
N LEU A 51 -2.39 -1.96 11.53
CA LEU A 51 -1.45 -1.69 12.61
C LEU A 51 0.00 -2.07 12.25
N LEU A 52 0.21 -3.23 11.64
CA LEU A 52 1.52 -3.64 11.15
C LEU A 52 2.04 -2.69 10.07
N PHE A 53 1.17 -2.24 9.17
CA PHE A 53 1.50 -1.27 8.13
C PHE A 53 1.79 0.12 8.70
N LEU A 54 1.04 0.53 9.73
CA LEU A 54 1.30 1.74 10.50
C LEU A 54 2.69 1.69 11.13
N CYS A 55 3.05 0.58 11.78
CA CYS A 55 4.38 0.39 12.38
C CYS A 55 5.50 0.45 11.33
N SER A 56 5.31 -0.18 10.16
CA SER A 56 6.28 -0.11 9.06
C SER A 56 6.48 1.33 8.56
N PHE A 57 5.41 2.11 8.35
CA PHE A 57 5.59 3.51 7.94
C PHE A 57 6.14 4.41 9.06
N LEU A 58 5.85 4.11 10.34
CA LEU A 58 6.48 4.79 11.47
C LEU A 58 8.00 4.60 11.43
N ASP A 59 8.46 3.35 11.35
CA ASP A 59 9.88 3.00 11.30
C ASP A 59 10.63 3.62 10.11
N ARG A 60 9.93 3.93 9.02
CA ARG A 60 10.52 4.58 7.85
C ARG A 60 10.69 6.09 8.01
N THR A 61 9.77 6.73 8.72
CA THR A 61 9.70 8.20 8.87
C THR A 61 10.36 8.70 10.15
N ASN A 62 10.48 7.85 11.17
CA ASN A 62 11.04 8.18 12.48
C ASN A 62 12.47 8.74 12.42
N VAL A 63 13.28 8.33 11.44
CA VAL A 63 14.62 8.88 11.26
C VAL A 63 14.60 10.38 10.95
N GLY A 64 13.58 10.86 10.22
CA GLY A 64 13.38 12.29 10.00
C GLY A 64 13.15 13.04 11.32
N ASN A 65 12.39 12.44 12.23
CA ASN A 65 12.18 12.99 13.57
C ASN A 65 13.45 12.93 14.44
N ALA A 66 14.19 11.81 14.37
CA ALA A 66 15.44 11.60 15.11
C ALA A 66 16.53 12.59 14.68
N LYS A 67 16.58 12.96 13.39
CA LYS A 67 17.50 13.98 12.87
C LYS A 67 17.35 15.31 13.62
N ILE A 68 16.13 15.75 13.91
CA ILE A 68 15.86 17.02 14.62
C ILE A 68 16.27 16.97 16.09
N ILE A 69 16.22 15.79 16.71
CA ILE A 69 16.57 15.62 18.11
C ILE A 69 18.10 15.53 18.31
N GLY A 70 18.89 15.50 17.24
CA GLY A 70 20.37 15.52 17.32
C GLY A 70 21.05 14.22 16.89
N LEU A 71 20.40 13.35 16.12
CA LEU A 71 21.02 12.12 15.61
C LEU A 71 22.31 12.40 14.81
N GLU A 72 22.34 13.44 13.98
CA GLU A 72 23.53 13.77 13.17
C GLU A 72 24.70 14.24 14.05
N GLU A 73 24.39 15.02 15.09
CA GLU A 73 25.37 15.57 16.03
C GLU A 73 25.96 14.48 16.95
N ASP A 74 25.12 13.60 17.52
CA ASP A 74 25.55 12.53 18.44
C ASP A 74 26.42 11.46 17.74
N LEU A 75 26.10 11.12 16.49
CA LEU A 75 26.93 10.16 15.73
C LEU A 75 28.11 10.81 14.99
N GLY A 76 28.20 12.14 14.96
CA GLY A 76 29.22 12.86 14.19
C GLY A 76 29.16 12.57 12.68
N ILE A 77 27.94 12.44 12.13
CA ILE A 77 27.70 12.03 10.74
C ILE A 77 27.43 13.26 9.87
N ASN A 78 28.06 13.32 8.69
CA ASN A 78 27.79 14.37 7.71
C ASN A 78 26.43 14.16 7.01
N ASN A 79 25.80 15.24 6.55
CA ASN A 79 24.52 15.17 5.80
C ASN A 79 24.55 14.17 4.62
N THR A 80 25.66 14.08 3.89
CA THR A 80 25.83 13.11 2.79
C THR A 80 25.81 11.67 3.30
N GLN A 81 26.47 11.41 4.43
CA GLN A 81 26.52 10.09 5.06
C GLN A 81 25.15 9.69 5.63
N TYR A 82 24.40 10.64 6.20
CA TYR A 82 23.01 10.43 6.60
C TYR A 82 22.15 10.00 5.42
N ASN A 83 22.22 10.73 4.29
CA ASN A 83 21.50 10.38 3.07
C ASN A 83 21.93 9.03 2.49
N GLN A 84 23.22 8.67 2.55
CA GLN A 84 23.67 7.33 2.14
C GLN A 84 23.03 6.22 2.99
N GLY A 85 22.91 6.39 4.31
CA GLY A 85 22.24 5.42 5.18
C GLY A 85 20.75 5.26 4.85
N LEU A 86 20.05 6.35 4.52
CA LEU A 86 18.68 6.32 4.01
C LEU A 86 18.59 5.56 2.67
N ALA A 87 19.53 5.79 1.76
CA ALA A 87 19.53 5.18 0.43
C ALA A 87 19.78 3.66 0.48
N VAL A 88 20.68 3.21 1.36
CA VAL A 88 20.98 1.77 1.56
C VAL A 88 19.76 1.00 2.06
N PHE A 89 18.94 1.60 2.93
CA PHE A 89 17.67 1.02 3.35
C PHE A 89 16.75 0.79 2.13
N TYR A 90 16.54 1.80 1.28
CA TYR A 90 15.69 1.63 0.07
C TYR A 90 16.29 0.64 -0.93
N ALA A 91 17.61 0.61 -1.10
CA ALA A 91 18.28 -0.33 -2.00
C ALA A 91 18.06 -1.79 -1.56
N THR A 92 18.27 -2.08 -0.27
CA THR A 92 18.05 -3.43 0.29
C THR A 92 16.58 -3.81 0.35
N TYR A 93 15.69 -2.84 0.61
CA TYR A 93 14.25 -3.02 0.54
C TYR A 93 13.79 -3.42 -0.87
N ILE A 94 14.21 -2.70 -1.92
CA ILE A 94 13.88 -3.02 -3.32
C ILE A 94 14.49 -4.36 -3.73
N ALA A 95 15.74 -4.63 -3.35
CA ALA A 95 16.38 -5.93 -3.62
C ALA A 95 15.58 -7.09 -3.01
N ARG A 96 15.05 -6.91 -1.79
CA ARG A 96 14.20 -7.92 -1.15
C ARG A 96 12.89 -8.14 -1.89
N HIS A 97 12.25 -7.08 -2.42
CA HIS A 97 11.03 -7.21 -3.23
C HIS A 97 11.25 -8.11 -4.44
N VAL A 98 12.32 -7.85 -5.20
CA VAL A 98 12.71 -8.66 -6.37
C VAL A 98 13.00 -10.11 -5.95
N PHE A 99 13.72 -10.31 -4.85
CA PHE A 99 13.99 -11.65 -4.33
C PHE A 99 12.72 -12.38 -3.84
N SER A 100 11.72 -11.67 -3.31
CA SER A 100 10.46 -12.28 -2.82
C SER A 100 9.62 -12.85 -3.95
N VAL A 101 9.60 -12.16 -5.10
CA VAL A 101 8.93 -12.61 -6.32
C VAL A 101 9.58 -13.90 -6.84
N VAL A 102 10.92 -13.98 -6.79
CA VAL A 102 11.68 -15.18 -7.15
C VAL A 102 11.47 -16.30 -6.14
N GLN A 103 11.45 -16.00 -4.83
CA GLN A 103 11.27 -16.99 -3.77
C GLN A 103 9.88 -17.61 -3.76
N SER A 104 8.85 -16.90 -4.23
CA SER A 104 7.51 -17.47 -4.46
C SER A 104 7.49 -18.60 -5.50
N HIS A 105 8.53 -18.72 -6.34
CA HIS A 105 8.69 -19.80 -7.32
C HIS A 105 9.53 -20.97 -6.78
N SER A 106 10.27 -20.78 -5.69
CA SER A 106 11.00 -21.84 -4.99
C SER A 106 10.10 -22.50 -3.94
N ASP A 107 10.18 -23.81 -3.78
CA ASP A 107 9.31 -24.69 -2.96
C ASP A 107 9.19 -24.38 -1.45
N PHE A 108 9.63 -23.21 -0.98
CA PHE A 108 9.44 -22.73 0.39
C PHE A 108 8.00 -22.25 0.63
N LYS A 109 7.07 -23.19 0.76
CA LYS A 109 5.70 -22.94 1.24
C LYS A 109 5.70 -22.69 2.75
N VAL A 110 6.29 -21.57 3.19
CA VAL A 110 6.13 -21.12 4.58
C VAL A 110 4.76 -20.48 4.72
N SER A 111 3.95 -20.94 5.67
CA SER A 111 2.62 -20.37 5.93
C SER A 111 2.75 -18.85 6.18
N PRO A 112 2.02 -17.99 5.43
CA PRO A 112 2.06 -16.54 5.61
C PRO A 112 1.79 -16.09 7.05
N ARG A 113 1.06 -16.89 7.83
CA ARG A 113 0.80 -16.67 9.27
C ARG A 113 2.06 -16.68 10.13
N ILE A 114 3.06 -17.48 9.79
CA ILE A 114 4.31 -17.56 10.56
C ILE A 114 5.31 -16.56 9.99
N TRP A 115 5.32 -16.43 8.67
CA TRP A 115 6.25 -15.55 7.96
C TRP A 115 6.03 -14.07 8.24
N LEU A 116 4.78 -13.59 8.20
CA LEU A 116 4.47 -12.18 8.45
C LEU A 116 4.88 -11.74 9.87
N PRO A 117 4.44 -12.42 10.94
CA PRO A 117 4.85 -12.09 12.31
C PRO A 117 6.35 -12.31 12.58
N PHE A 118 6.97 -13.30 11.95
CA PHE A 118 8.41 -13.49 12.07
C PHE A 118 9.17 -12.28 11.50
N LEU A 119 8.78 -11.81 10.31
CA LEU A 119 9.36 -10.60 9.72
C LEU A 119 9.12 -9.38 10.61
N THR A 120 7.91 -9.23 11.15
CA THR A 120 7.55 -8.09 12.02
C THR A 120 8.36 -8.03 13.30
N ILE A 121 8.55 -9.18 13.95
CA ILE A 121 9.39 -9.29 15.14
C ILE A 121 10.86 -9.07 14.79
N ALA A 122 11.34 -9.68 13.70
CA ALA A 122 12.74 -9.54 13.28
C ALA A 122 13.09 -8.09 12.95
N TRP A 123 12.27 -7.39 12.15
CA TRP A 123 12.54 -5.98 11.85
C TRP A 123 12.37 -5.11 13.09
N GLY A 124 11.38 -5.38 13.96
CA GLY A 124 11.19 -4.62 15.20
C GLY A 124 12.42 -4.69 16.11
N ILE A 125 13.03 -5.87 16.23
CA ILE A 125 14.30 -6.05 16.94
C ILE A 125 15.43 -5.24 16.29
N VAL A 126 15.53 -5.25 14.96
CA VAL A 126 16.53 -4.48 14.21
C VAL A 126 16.32 -2.97 14.39
N THR A 127 15.07 -2.49 14.42
CA THR A 127 14.72 -1.11 14.75
C THR A 127 15.21 -0.75 16.16
N MET A 128 15.01 -1.62 17.16
CA MET A 128 15.57 -1.37 18.50
C MET A 128 17.11 -1.29 18.48
N CYS A 129 17.78 -2.13 17.69
CA CYS A 129 19.24 -2.08 17.52
C CYS A 129 19.71 -0.73 16.97
N LEU A 130 18.90 -0.02 16.18
CA LEU A 130 19.23 1.31 15.65
C LEU A 130 19.41 2.36 16.76
N GLY A 131 18.69 2.23 17.88
CA GLY A 131 18.86 3.09 19.06
C GLY A 131 20.20 2.89 19.79
N PHE A 132 20.89 1.77 19.59
CA PHE A 132 22.17 1.47 20.23
C PHE A 132 23.39 1.77 19.34
N VAL A 133 23.17 2.28 18.13
CA VAL A 133 24.23 2.59 17.18
C VAL A 133 25.11 3.75 17.70
N ARG A 134 26.42 3.64 17.47
CA ARG A 134 27.43 4.64 17.89
C ARG A 134 28.37 5.08 16.76
N SER A 135 28.24 4.53 15.57
CA SER A 135 29.13 4.81 14.45
C SER A 135 28.36 4.82 13.13
N TYR A 136 28.87 5.57 12.16
CA TYR A 136 28.36 5.56 10.78
C TYR A 136 28.27 4.15 10.18
N GLY A 137 29.29 3.31 10.39
CA GLY A 137 29.30 1.95 9.83
C GLY A 137 28.17 1.09 10.39
N SER A 138 27.91 1.17 11.70
CA SER A 138 26.80 0.46 12.32
C SER A 138 25.44 1.06 11.95
N PHE A 139 25.35 2.37 11.74
CA PHE A 139 24.14 3.01 11.23
C PHE A 139 23.75 2.44 9.86
N VAL A 140 24.69 2.41 8.91
CA VAL A 140 24.45 1.89 7.56
C VAL A 140 24.14 0.38 7.59
N ALA A 141 24.87 -0.40 8.39
CA ALA A 141 24.67 -1.84 8.49
C ALA A 141 23.27 -2.19 9.04
N VAL A 142 22.84 -1.57 10.14
CA VAL A 142 21.51 -1.80 10.72
C VAL A 142 20.41 -1.38 9.74
N ARG A 143 20.60 -0.27 9.01
CA ARG A 143 19.66 0.15 7.95
C ARG A 143 19.55 -0.83 6.78
N ALA A 144 20.66 -1.45 6.39
CA ALA A 144 20.67 -2.47 5.35
C ALA A 144 19.88 -3.72 5.79
N VAL A 145 20.08 -4.16 7.03
CA VAL A 145 19.34 -5.30 7.60
C VAL A 145 17.86 -4.96 7.75
N LEU A 146 17.53 -3.74 8.19
CA LEU A 146 16.16 -3.27 8.33
C LEU A 146 15.41 -3.32 7.00
N GLY A 147 16.00 -2.81 5.92
CA GLY A 147 15.40 -2.86 4.59
C GLY A 147 15.17 -4.29 4.09
N MET A 148 16.09 -5.21 4.39
CA MET A 148 15.94 -6.63 4.06
C MET A 148 14.79 -7.32 4.82
N CYS A 149 14.59 -6.97 6.09
CA CYS A 149 13.50 -7.53 6.90
C CYS A 149 12.14 -6.92 6.53
N GLU A 150 12.07 -5.61 6.31
CA GLU A 150 10.81 -4.91 6.05
C GLU A 150 10.28 -5.15 4.63
N GLY A 151 11.17 -5.35 3.65
CA GLY A 151 10.81 -5.52 2.23
C GLY A 151 9.85 -6.69 1.95
N GLY A 152 9.77 -7.68 2.83
CA GLY A 152 8.85 -8.82 2.68
C GLY A 152 7.41 -8.55 3.14
N LEU A 153 7.16 -7.45 3.85
CA LEU A 153 5.87 -7.21 4.50
C LEU A 153 4.74 -6.96 3.51
N LEU A 154 4.89 -5.94 2.65
CA LEU A 154 3.88 -5.55 1.66
C LEU A 154 3.42 -6.70 0.75
N PRO A 155 4.32 -7.42 0.05
CA PRO A 155 3.91 -8.56 -0.78
C PRO A 155 3.31 -9.70 0.07
N GLY A 156 3.83 -9.93 1.28
CA GLY A 156 3.29 -10.93 2.19
C GLY A 156 1.86 -10.61 2.65
N MET A 157 1.56 -9.35 2.96
CA MET A 157 0.21 -8.91 3.35
C MET A 157 -0.78 -9.08 2.19
N VAL A 158 -0.37 -8.70 0.98
CA VAL A 158 -1.22 -8.85 -0.22
C VAL A 158 -1.50 -10.32 -0.50
N LEU A 159 -0.49 -11.19 -0.42
CA LEU A 159 -0.66 -12.64 -0.57
C LEU A 159 -1.60 -13.21 0.50
N TYR A 160 -1.42 -12.81 1.75
CA TYR A 160 -2.27 -13.26 2.85
C TYR A 160 -3.74 -12.84 2.65
N LEU A 161 -3.99 -11.58 2.26
CA LEU A 161 -5.34 -11.11 1.97
C LEU A 161 -5.96 -11.80 0.75
N SER A 162 -5.15 -12.14 -0.26
CA SER A 162 -5.64 -12.87 -1.45
C SER A 162 -6.13 -14.29 -1.13
N GLY A 163 -5.66 -14.89 -0.03
CA GLY A 163 -6.15 -16.18 0.46
C GLY A 163 -7.45 -16.10 1.27
N LEU A 164 -7.89 -14.89 1.66
CA LEU A 164 -9.07 -14.67 2.52
C LEU A 164 -10.22 -13.96 1.80
N TYR A 165 -9.94 -13.17 0.77
CA TYR A 165 -10.93 -12.32 0.11
C TYR A 165 -10.96 -12.53 -1.40
N THR A 166 -12.14 -12.32 -2.00
CA THR A 166 -12.29 -12.34 -3.46
C THR A 166 -11.73 -11.05 -4.08
N ARG A 167 -11.53 -11.06 -5.40
CA ARG A 167 -10.89 -9.95 -6.13
C ARG A 167 -11.61 -8.61 -5.97
N GLY A 168 -12.95 -8.59 -6.03
CA GLY A 168 -13.74 -7.36 -5.87
C GLY A 168 -13.66 -6.75 -4.47
N GLU A 169 -13.33 -7.57 -3.48
CA GLU A 169 -13.27 -7.22 -2.06
C GLU A 169 -11.88 -6.82 -1.58
N LEU A 170 -10.86 -7.34 -2.25
CA LEU A 170 -9.47 -7.09 -1.92
C LEU A 170 -9.12 -5.60 -2.09
N ALA A 171 -9.63 -4.93 -3.14
CA ALA A 171 -9.27 -3.55 -3.46
C ALA A 171 -9.66 -2.54 -2.36
N LEU A 172 -10.89 -2.63 -1.84
CA LEU A 172 -11.37 -1.74 -0.77
C LEU A 172 -10.55 -1.95 0.52
N ARG A 173 -10.20 -3.20 0.82
CA ARG A 173 -9.38 -3.56 1.99
C ARG A 173 -7.95 -3.10 1.86
N ILE A 174 -7.40 -3.18 0.64
CA ILE A 174 -6.10 -2.61 0.30
C ILE A 174 -6.10 -1.09 0.56
N GLY A 175 -7.16 -0.41 0.10
CA GLY A 175 -7.35 1.02 0.35
C GLY A 175 -7.41 1.37 1.84
N ILE A 176 -8.19 0.62 2.63
CA ILE A 176 -8.32 0.84 4.08
C ILE A 176 -6.97 0.68 4.78
N PHE A 177 -6.20 -0.39 4.53
CA PHE A 177 -4.90 -0.53 5.22
C PHE A 177 -3.94 0.60 4.81
N TYR A 178 -4.01 1.10 3.58
CA TYR A 178 -3.11 2.15 3.11
C TYR A 178 -3.37 3.50 3.80
N THR A 179 -4.59 3.73 4.30
CA THR A 179 -4.88 4.89 5.16
C THR A 179 -4.05 4.88 6.46
N ALA A 180 -3.58 3.71 6.89
CA ALA A 180 -2.68 3.61 8.03
C ALA A 180 -1.31 4.26 7.77
N ALA A 181 -0.89 4.40 6.49
CA ALA A 181 0.34 5.12 6.13
C ALA A 181 0.22 6.65 6.23
N SER A 182 -0.97 7.24 6.07
CA SER A 182 -1.17 8.66 6.37
C SER A 182 -1.25 8.87 7.88
N LEU A 183 -1.88 7.93 8.57
CA LEU A 183 -2.07 7.98 10.02
C LEU A 183 -0.74 7.81 10.77
N SER A 184 0.17 6.95 10.28
CA SER A 184 1.51 6.77 10.85
C SER A 184 2.30 8.08 10.91
N GLY A 185 2.21 8.97 9.90
CA GLY A 185 2.88 10.27 9.95
C GLY A 185 2.42 11.14 11.13
N ALA A 186 1.12 11.11 11.45
CA ALA A 186 0.56 11.81 12.61
C ALA A 186 1.03 11.18 13.94
N PHE A 187 0.99 9.84 14.04
CA PHE A 187 1.47 9.14 15.24
C PHE A 187 2.98 9.30 15.44
N GLY A 188 3.77 9.32 14.38
CA GLY A 188 5.23 9.45 14.45
C GLY A 188 5.67 10.78 15.01
N GLY A 189 5.01 11.88 14.61
CA GLY A 189 5.26 13.21 15.22
C GLY A 189 4.86 13.26 16.70
N LEU A 190 3.72 12.67 17.08
CA LEU A 190 3.26 12.61 18.47
C LEU A 190 4.16 11.75 19.35
N LEU A 191 4.57 10.58 18.86
CA LEU A 191 5.49 9.69 19.57
C LEU A 191 6.86 10.35 19.71
N ALA A 192 7.40 10.94 18.64
CA ALA A 192 8.66 11.67 18.71
C ALA A 192 8.63 12.79 19.77
N ARG A 193 7.53 13.57 19.83
CA ARG A 193 7.29 14.62 20.84
C ARG A 193 7.28 14.07 22.27
N GLY A 194 6.62 12.93 22.48
CA GLY A 194 6.47 12.31 23.79
C GLY A 194 7.77 11.66 24.27
N LEU A 195 8.48 11.02 23.35
CA LEU A 195 9.72 10.32 23.63
C LEU A 195 10.91 11.27 23.78
N SER A 196 10.95 12.37 23.03
CA SER A 196 11.96 13.43 23.25
C SER A 196 11.82 14.09 24.63
N ALA A 197 10.61 14.12 25.20
CA ALA A 197 10.36 14.68 26.53
C ALA A 197 10.90 13.81 27.67
N ILE A 198 11.26 12.55 27.41
CA ILE A 198 11.92 11.66 28.38
C ILE A 198 13.31 12.21 28.74
N GLY A 199 13.96 12.93 27.80
CA GLY A 199 15.28 13.51 27.96
C GLY A 199 16.40 12.48 28.06
N PRO A 200 17.62 12.88 28.44
CA PRO A 200 18.77 12.00 28.64
C PRO A 200 18.61 11.24 29.97
N ARG A 201 17.67 10.30 30.02
CA ARG A 201 17.53 9.36 31.13
C ARG A 201 18.20 8.04 30.74
N GLY A 202 18.96 7.46 31.67
CA GLY A 202 19.64 6.17 31.45
C GLY A 202 20.85 6.22 30.52
N ASN A 203 21.58 7.34 30.44
CA ASN A 203 22.76 7.54 29.56
C ASN A 203 22.47 7.38 28.04
N LEU A 204 21.21 7.57 27.62
CA LEU A 204 20.80 7.50 26.22
C LEU A 204 20.16 8.83 25.80
N GLU A 205 20.60 9.35 24.66
CA GLU A 205 20.04 10.54 24.02
C GLU A 205 18.56 10.36 23.63
N GLY A 206 17.80 11.46 23.59
CA GLY A 206 16.36 11.45 23.33
C GLY A 206 15.96 10.77 22.00
N TRP A 207 16.81 10.84 20.98
CA TRP A 207 16.57 10.21 19.68
C TRP A 207 16.65 8.68 19.73
N ARG A 208 17.44 8.12 20.66
CA ARG A 208 17.62 6.66 20.81
C ARG A 208 16.36 6.00 21.34
N TRP A 209 15.64 6.69 22.22
CA TRP A 209 14.38 6.24 22.80
C TRP A 209 13.27 6.08 21.75
N ILE A 210 13.29 6.88 20.68
CA ILE A 210 12.36 6.75 19.55
C ILE A 210 12.49 5.35 18.94
N PHE A 211 13.70 4.97 18.53
CA PHE A 211 13.94 3.67 17.90
C PHE A 211 13.71 2.49 18.85
N ILE A 212 14.06 2.62 20.13
CA ILE A 212 13.88 1.54 21.12
C ILE A 212 12.40 1.30 21.39
N ILE A 213 11.62 2.35 21.64
CA ILE A 213 10.20 2.21 22.02
C ILE A 213 9.34 1.88 20.80
N GLU A 214 9.58 2.50 19.64
CA GLU A 214 8.87 2.15 18.41
C GLU A 214 9.19 0.73 17.95
N GLY A 215 10.45 0.30 18.05
CA GLY A 215 10.85 -1.09 17.80
C GLY A 215 10.16 -2.06 18.76
N LEU A 216 10.08 -1.73 20.05
CA LEU A 216 9.38 -2.54 21.05
C LEU A 216 7.88 -2.65 20.76
N ILE A 217 7.22 -1.53 20.44
CA ILE A 217 5.79 -1.52 20.03
C ILE A 217 5.62 -2.44 18.83
N THR A 218 6.53 -2.38 17.86
CA THR A 218 6.46 -3.22 16.66
C THR A 218 6.65 -4.71 16.96
N VAL A 219 7.55 -5.07 17.88
CA VAL A 219 7.70 -6.46 18.35
C VAL A 219 6.43 -6.94 19.06
N VAL A 220 5.80 -6.09 19.88
CA VAL A 220 4.53 -6.41 20.55
C VAL A 220 3.41 -6.60 19.52
N CYS A 221 3.28 -5.70 18.55
CA CYS A 221 2.31 -5.81 17.45
C CYS A 221 2.55 -7.08 16.63
N GLY A 222 3.81 -7.43 16.35
CA GLY A 222 4.19 -8.66 15.68
C GLY A 222 3.83 -9.91 16.47
N THR A 223 4.04 -9.89 17.78
CA THR A 223 3.67 -10.98 18.68
C THR A 223 2.14 -11.16 18.73
N ILE A 224 1.39 -10.06 18.86
CA ILE A 224 -0.08 -10.06 18.76
C ILE A 224 -0.51 -10.63 17.41
N ALA A 225 0.18 -10.27 16.32
CA ALA A 225 -0.12 -10.80 15.00
C ALA A 225 0.12 -12.31 14.86
N ALA A 226 1.15 -12.85 15.52
CA ALA A 226 1.42 -14.29 15.55
C ALA A 226 0.25 -15.09 16.15
N PHE A 227 -0.38 -14.54 17.21
CA PHE A 227 -1.52 -15.17 17.85
C PHE A 227 -2.86 -14.84 17.17
N GLY A 228 -3.00 -13.63 16.61
CA GLY A 228 -4.23 -13.10 16.04
C GLY A 228 -4.52 -13.54 14.59
N LEU A 229 -3.51 -13.74 13.74
CA LEU A 229 -3.72 -14.09 12.33
C LEU A 229 -4.17 -15.55 12.17
N PRO A 230 -5.33 -15.85 11.57
CA PRO A 230 -5.70 -17.22 11.18
C PRO A 230 -4.86 -17.76 10.02
N ASN A 231 -4.68 -19.09 9.96
CA ASN A 231 -3.97 -19.74 8.84
C ASN A 231 -4.78 -19.78 7.54
N ASN A 232 -6.09 -20.01 7.66
CA ASN A 232 -7.04 -20.14 6.56
C ASN A 232 -8.46 -19.89 7.13
N LEU A 233 -9.42 -19.53 6.27
CA LEU A 233 -10.85 -19.48 6.65
C LEU A 233 -11.34 -20.82 7.21
N ALA A 234 -10.76 -21.93 6.74
CA ALA A 234 -11.02 -23.28 7.25
C ALA A 234 -10.63 -23.49 8.73
N THR A 235 -9.65 -22.74 9.24
CA THR A 235 -9.14 -22.88 10.62
C THR A 235 -9.58 -21.74 11.53
N ALA A 236 -10.37 -20.80 11.02
CA ALA A 236 -10.85 -19.65 11.78
C ALA A 236 -11.87 -20.10 12.83
N LYS A 237 -11.50 -19.99 14.11
CA LYS A 237 -12.32 -20.43 15.27
C LYS A 237 -13.64 -19.67 15.44
N ILE A 238 -13.82 -18.55 14.73
CA ILE A 238 -14.94 -17.62 14.90
C ILE A 238 -16.09 -17.91 13.91
N LEU A 239 -15.81 -18.56 12.78
CA LEU A 239 -16.84 -18.87 11.79
C LEU A 239 -17.66 -20.09 12.24
N THR A 240 -18.99 -20.01 12.05
CA THR A 240 -19.85 -21.19 12.17
C THR A 240 -19.51 -22.20 11.07
N PRO A 241 -19.87 -23.49 11.22
CA PRO A 241 -19.63 -24.50 10.19
C PRO A 241 -20.21 -24.09 8.83
N GLU A 242 -21.44 -23.57 8.82
CA GLU A 242 -22.11 -23.06 7.62
C GLU A 242 -21.37 -21.87 6.99
N GLU A 243 -20.91 -20.90 7.78
CA GLU A 243 -20.14 -19.76 7.28
C GLU A 243 -18.80 -20.21 6.69
N ARG A 244 -18.15 -21.20 7.31
CA ARG A 244 -16.86 -21.74 6.83
C ARG A 244 -17.01 -22.47 5.50
N GLU A 245 -18.05 -23.29 5.37
CA GLU A 245 -18.36 -24.00 4.13
C GLU A 245 -18.68 -23.01 3.01
N TRP A 246 -19.53 -22.01 3.30
CA TRP A 246 -19.80 -20.92 2.37
C TRP A 246 -18.53 -20.15 1.99
N ALA A 247 -17.62 -19.87 2.92
CA ALA A 247 -16.33 -19.22 2.64
C ALA A 247 -15.49 -20.00 1.63
N LEU A 248 -15.43 -21.33 1.80
CA LEU A 248 -14.65 -22.22 0.95
C LEU A 248 -15.28 -22.34 -0.44
N VAL A 249 -16.60 -22.52 -0.51
CA VAL A 249 -17.36 -22.53 -1.79
C VAL A 249 -17.22 -21.21 -2.53
N ARG A 250 -17.23 -20.10 -1.79
CA ARG A 250 -17.06 -18.75 -2.31
C ARG A 250 -15.67 -18.51 -2.88
N LEU A 251 -14.62 -18.97 -2.19
CA LEU A 251 -13.25 -18.91 -2.71
C LEU A 251 -13.01 -19.91 -3.86
N GLN A 252 -13.80 -20.99 -3.94
CA GLN A 252 -13.72 -22.01 -4.98
C GLN A 252 -14.57 -21.67 -6.22
N GLY A 253 -15.48 -20.70 -6.16
CA GLY A 253 -16.04 -20.02 -7.33
C GLY A 253 -17.46 -20.41 -7.78
N GLN A 254 -18.43 -20.60 -6.87
CA GLN A 254 -19.85 -20.70 -7.27
C GLN A 254 -20.67 -19.40 -7.13
N ALA A 255 -20.15 -18.37 -6.46
CA ALA A 255 -20.89 -17.13 -6.23
C ALA A 255 -20.57 -16.06 -7.29
N GLY A 256 -21.17 -16.18 -8.48
CA GLY A 256 -21.65 -15.09 -9.36
C GLY A 256 -20.71 -13.96 -9.85
N ASP A 257 -19.51 -13.80 -9.32
CA ASP A 257 -18.51 -12.88 -9.87
C ASP A 257 -17.90 -13.53 -11.10
N ARG A 258 -18.04 -12.86 -12.25
CA ARG A 258 -17.75 -13.33 -13.62
C ARG A 258 -16.28 -13.69 -13.92
N PHE A 259 -15.47 -14.00 -12.91
CA PHE A 259 -14.08 -14.42 -13.05
C PHE A 259 -13.80 -15.60 -12.11
N ASN A 260 -13.78 -16.79 -12.71
CA ASN A 260 -13.61 -18.10 -12.06
C ASN A 260 -12.24 -18.23 -11.36
N LEU A 261 -12.23 -18.33 -10.02
CA LEU A 261 -11.05 -18.81 -9.27
C LEU A 261 -10.72 -20.28 -9.57
N ALA A 262 -11.70 -21.08 -10.01
CA ALA A 262 -11.46 -22.45 -10.46
C ALA A 262 -10.55 -22.51 -11.71
N SER A 263 -10.70 -21.55 -12.65
CA SER A 263 -9.77 -21.42 -13.78
C SER A 263 -8.41 -20.81 -13.40
N GLU A 264 -8.31 -20.11 -12.26
CA GLU A 264 -7.03 -19.56 -11.76
C GLU A 264 -6.07 -20.66 -11.27
N ARG A 265 -6.58 -21.83 -10.86
CA ARG A 265 -5.73 -23.01 -10.56
C ARG A 265 -5.28 -23.77 -11.79
N GLU A 266 -5.95 -23.60 -12.93
CA GLU A 266 -5.64 -24.29 -14.19
C GLU A 266 -4.84 -23.43 -15.19
N GLU A 267 -4.64 -22.12 -14.93
CA GLU A 267 -3.70 -21.33 -15.74
C GLU A 267 -2.28 -21.89 -15.57
N LYS A 268 -1.80 -22.59 -16.61
CA LYS A 268 -0.40 -23.00 -16.71
C LYS A 268 0.47 -21.75 -16.80
N PHE A 269 1.51 -21.67 -15.97
CA PHE A 269 2.50 -20.60 -16.03
C PHE A 269 3.06 -20.48 -17.45
N ARG A 270 2.94 -19.28 -18.03
CA ARG A 270 3.42 -18.96 -19.38
C ARG A 270 4.21 -17.67 -19.35
N TRP A 271 5.47 -17.73 -19.81
CA TRP A 271 6.33 -16.55 -19.96
C TRP A 271 5.72 -15.47 -20.88
N SER A 272 4.83 -15.86 -21.81
CA SER A 272 4.08 -14.92 -22.64
C SER A 272 3.16 -14.00 -21.83
N GLU A 273 2.61 -14.47 -20.71
CA GLU A 273 1.74 -13.68 -19.82
C GLU A 273 2.55 -12.65 -19.01
N VAL A 274 3.76 -13.03 -18.62
CA VAL A 274 4.73 -12.11 -17.99
C VAL A 274 5.12 -11.02 -18.98
N GLY A 275 5.48 -11.40 -20.22
CA GLY A 275 5.78 -10.45 -21.29
C GLY A 275 4.62 -9.50 -21.59
N ARG A 276 3.38 -10.02 -21.61
CA ARG A 276 2.15 -9.21 -21.73
C ARG A 276 1.97 -8.21 -20.59
N GLY A 277 2.30 -8.59 -19.36
CA GLY A 277 2.23 -7.70 -18.20
C GLY A 277 3.28 -6.59 -18.30
N VAL A 278 4.53 -6.94 -18.59
CA VAL A 278 5.66 -6.00 -18.67
C VAL A 278 5.52 -5.03 -19.85
N LEU A 279 5.02 -5.47 -20.99
CA LEU A 279 4.89 -4.63 -22.18
C LEU A 279 3.58 -3.82 -22.21
N ASN A 280 2.72 -3.94 -21.20
CA ASN A 280 1.48 -3.19 -21.15
C ASN A 280 1.77 -1.70 -20.84
N LEU A 281 1.46 -0.83 -21.81
CA LEU A 281 1.65 0.62 -21.70
C LEU A 281 0.94 1.22 -20.49
N GLN A 282 -0.23 0.70 -20.14
CA GLN A 282 -1.02 1.17 -19.01
C GLN A 282 -0.28 0.95 -17.67
N VAL A 283 0.47 -0.15 -17.58
CA VAL A 283 1.27 -0.49 -16.39
C VAL A 283 2.42 0.49 -16.27
N TRP A 284 3.12 0.80 -17.37
CA TRP A 284 4.18 1.81 -17.35
C TRP A 284 3.65 3.19 -16.95
N LEU A 285 2.56 3.66 -17.55
CA LEU A 285 1.98 4.97 -17.22
C LEU A 285 1.54 5.05 -15.76
N SER A 286 0.88 4.02 -15.24
CA SER A 286 0.46 3.98 -13.83
C SER A 286 1.65 3.79 -12.88
N SER A 287 2.69 3.05 -13.26
CA SER A 287 3.88 2.81 -12.44
C SER A 287 4.78 4.03 -12.33
N THR A 288 5.01 4.74 -13.44
CA THR A 288 5.81 5.96 -13.41
C THR A 288 5.08 7.12 -12.74
N ALA A 289 3.75 7.20 -12.90
CA ALA A 289 2.93 8.12 -12.11
C ALA A 289 3.02 7.79 -10.61
N TYR A 290 2.96 6.51 -10.24
CA TYR A 290 3.08 6.08 -8.85
C TYR A 290 4.46 6.40 -8.26
N PHE A 291 5.54 6.17 -9.02
CA PHE A 291 6.91 6.56 -8.67
C PHE A 291 7.03 8.06 -8.35
N ALA A 292 6.45 8.91 -9.18
CA ALA A 292 6.49 10.35 -8.96
C ALA A 292 5.73 10.76 -7.69
N ILE A 293 4.55 10.17 -7.45
CA ILE A 293 3.76 10.41 -6.23
C ILE A 293 4.50 9.90 -4.98
N LEU A 294 5.09 8.70 -5.03
CA LEU A 294 5.84 8.12 -3.89
C LEU A 294 7.11 8.90 -3.59
N SER A 295 7.80 9.40 -4.61
CA SER A 295 8.96 10.26 -4.41
C SER A 295 8.59 11.49 -3.57
N GLY A 296 7.45 12.13 -3.89
CA GLY A 296 6.90 13.24 -3.10
C GLY A 296 6.50 12.81 -1.69
N LEU A 297 5.77 11.70 -1.55
CA LEU A 297 5.27 11.20 -0.27
C LEU A 297 6.40 10.81 0.70
N TYR A 298 7.43 10.08 0.23
CA TYR A 298 8.59 9.72 1.05
C TYR A 298 9.42 10.94 1.42
N SER A 299 9.62 11.88 0.48
CA SER A 299 10.35 13.11 0.80
C SER A 299 9.60 13.95 1.84
N PHE A 300 8.28 14.04 1.72
CA PHE A 300 7.43 14.68 2.70
C PHE A 300 7.55 13.99 4.07
N GLY A 301 7.45 12.65 4.12
CA GLY A 301 7.64 11.86 5.33
C GLY A 301 8.98 12.09 6.05
N LEU A 302 10.08 12.11 5.29
CA LEU A 302 11.43 12.18 5.83
C LEU A 302 11.84 13.60 6.26
N PHE A 303 11.37 14.63 5.55
CA PHE A 303 11.88 16.00 5.70
C PHE A 303 10.84 16.99 6.21
N LEU A 304 9.55 16.65 6.30
CA LEU A 304 8.52 17.56 6.82
C LEU A 304 8.86 18.13 8.21
N PRO A 305 9.28 17.32 9.19
CA PRO A 305 9.65 17.86 10.49
C PRO A 305 10.77 18.91 10.37
N THR A 306 11.76 18.68 9.50
CA THR A 306 12.90 19.57 9.29
C THR A 306 12.45 20.86 8.63
N ILE A 307 11.60 20.77 7.61
CA ILE A 307 10.99 21.93 6.94
C ILE A 307 10.24 22.78 7.96
N ILE A 308 9.44 22.18 8.85
CA ILE A 308 8.69 22.92 9.88
C ILE A 308 9.62 23.58 10.90
N ASN A 309 10.69 22.89 11.29
CA ASN A 309 11.69 23.45 12.21
C ASN A 309 12.37 24.69 11.61
N ASP A 310 12.71 24.64 10.32
CA ASP A 310 13.35 25.74 9.59
C ASP A 310 12.41 26.92 9.31
N LEU A 311 11.09 26.73 9.44
CA LEU A 311 10.11 27.83 9.33
C LEU A 311 10.10 28.73 10.58
N HIS A 312 10.77 28.33 11.67
CA HIS A 312 10.82 29.05 12.96
C HIS A 312 9.43 29.41 13.55
N ILE A 313 8.38 28.67 13.16
CA ILE A 313 7.01 28.80 13.72
C ILE A 313 6.95 28.19 15.11
N ALA A 314 7.77 27.16 15.34
CA ALA A 314 7.92 26.48 16.61
C ALA A 314 9.13 27.01 17.37
N SER A 315 8.98 27.27 18.67
CA SER A 315 10.08 27.77 19.50
C SER A 315 11.09 26.69 19.87
N ASN A 316 10.70 25.40 19.76
CA ASN A 316 11.49 24.25 20.18
C ASN A 316 11.27 23.07 19.21
N ALA A 317 12.29 22.21 19.05
CA ALA A 317 12.23 20.96 18.28
C ALA A 317 10.99 20.10 18.58
N ASN A 318 10.63 20.04 19.86
CA ASN A 318 9.43 19.36 20.33
C ASN A 318 8.15 19.95 19.76
N GLN A 319 8.02 21.28 19.73
CA GLN A 319 6.87 21.91 19.10
C GLN A 319 6.86 21.64 17.59
N SER A 320 8.02 21.66 16.91
CA SER A 320 8.11 21.37 15.46
C SER A 320 7.52 20.00 15.10
N GLN A 321 7.76 18.98 15.93
CA GLN A 321 7.18 17.63 15.76
C GLN A 321 5.67 17.59 16.01
N LEU A 322 5.14 18.43 16.90
CA LEU A 322 3.69 18.53 17.11
C LEU A 322 3.02 19.21 15.91
N TRP A 323 3.65 20.24 15.35
CA TRP A 323 3.17 20.92 14.16
C TRP A 323 3.19 20.00 12.92
N SER A 324 4.11 19.04 12.82
CA SER A 324 4.13 18.06 11.73
C SER A 324 2.96 17.07 11.76
N VAL A 325 2.26 16.93 12.89
CA VAL A 325 1.05 16.09 13.00
C VAL A 325 -0.10 16.65 12.16
N ILE A 326 -0.22 17.97 12.09
CA ILE A 326 -1.38 18.65 11.49
C ILE A 326 -1.54 18.33 10.00
N PRO A 327 -0.49 18.44 9.14
CA PRO A 327 -0.63 18.06 7.73
C PRO A 327 -1.12 16.62 7.51
N TYR A 328 -0.65 15.66 8.31
CA TYR A 328 -1.09 14.26 8.24
C TYR A 328 -2.52 14.07 8.75
N ALA A 329 -2.89 14.76 9.83
CA ALA A 329 -4.23 14.74 10.41
C ALA A 329 -5.27 15.30 9.44
N VAL A 330 -4.93 16.33 8.67
CA VAL A 330 -5.81 16.91 7.63
C VAL A 330 -5.87 16.00 6.39
N ALA A 331 -4.75 15.39 5.99
CA ALA A 331 -4.71 14.51 4.82
C ALA A 331 -5.49 13.20 5.00
N THR A 332 -5.51 12.66 6.22
CA THR A 332 -6.16 11.38 6.55
C THR A 332 -7.67 11.34 6.20
N PRO A 333 -8.53 12.26 6.71
CA PRO A 333 -9.96 12.23 6.39
C PRO A 333 -10.22 12.46 4.89
N VAL A 334 -9.45 13.34 4.23
CA VAL A 334 -9.60 13.58 2.79
C VAL A 334 -9.25 12.33 1.99
N THR A 335 -8.18 11.62 2.38
CA THR A 335 -7.78 10.36 1.76
C THR A 335 -8.90 9.31 1.87
N VAL A 336 -9.54 9.20 3.04
CA VAL A 336 -10.68 8.29 3.26
C VAL A 336 -11.87 8.68 2.38
N VAL A 337 -12.22 9.97 2.31
CA VAL A 337 -13.34 10.46 1.48
C VAL A 337 -13.08 10.20 0.00
N VAL A 338 -11.88 10.48 -0.49
CA VAL A 338 -11.50 10.24 -1.90
C VAL A 338 -11.50 8.75 -2.22
N ALA A 339 -10.99 7.90 -1.33
CA ALA A 339 -11.03 6.44 -1.50
C ALA A 339 -12.48 5.93 -1.58
N PHE A 340 -13.35 6.37 -0.67
CA PHE A 340 -14.77 6.01 -0.68
C PHE A 340 -15.50 6.50 -1.93
N LEU A 341 -15.25 7.75 -2.34
CA LEU A 341 -15.82 8.32 -3.56
C LEU A 341 -15.36 7.56 -4.80
N SER A 342 -14.09 7.16 -4.83
CA SER A 342 -13.47 6.39 -5.90
C SER A 342 -14.07 5.00 -6.05
N ASP A 343 -14.35 4.33 -4.93
CA ASP A 343 -15.06 3.04 -4.93
C ASP A 343 -16.52 3.20 -5.38
N ARG A 344 -17.22 4.23 -4.90
CA ARG A 344 -18.64 4.46 -5.21
C ARG A 344 -18.86 4.85 -6.67
N LEU A 345 -18.04 5.74 -7.21
CA LEU A 345 -18.16 6.22 -8.58
C LEU A 345 -17.52 5.27 -9.61
N ARG A 346 -16.72 4.29 -9.16
CA ARG A 346 -15.94 3.39 -10.02
C ARG A 346 -15.09 4.15 -11.06
N VAL A 347 -14.61 5.34 -10.69
CA VAL A 347 -13.67 6.15 -11.48
C VAL A 347 -12.44 6.43 -10.61
N ARG A 348 -11.26 6.07 -11.11
CA ARG A 348 -9.98 6.16 -10.39
C ARG A 348 -9.15 7.31 -10.95
N GLY A 349 -8.89 7.29 -12.25
CA GLY A 349 -8.04 8.29 -12.91
C GLY A 349 -8.60 9.71 -12.85
N PRO A 350 -9.89 9.96 -13.14
CA PRO A 350 -10.48 11.29 -13.01
C PRO A 350 -10.39 11.89 -11.60
N LEU A 351 -10.54 11.07 -10.55
CA LEU A 351 -10.38 11.56 -9.17
C LEU A 351 -8.92 11.91 -8.87
N MET A 352 -7.96 11.12 -9.36
CA MET A 352 -6.55 11.49 -9.24
C MET A 352 -6.24 12.81 -9.97
N LEU A 353 -6.82 13.02 -11.15
CA LEU A 353 -6.65 14.27 -11.90
C LEU A 353 -7.24 15.48 -11.18
N ALA A 354 -8.27 15.28 -10.34
CA ALA A 354 -8.84 16.34 -9.50
C ALA A 354 -8.00 16.64 -8.25
N VAL A 355 -7.37 15.62 -7.66
CA VAL A 355 -6.70 15.74 -6.35
C VAL A 355 -5.20 16.07 -6.47
N LEU A 356 -4.50 15.58 -7.49
CA LEU A 356 -3.09 15.89 -7.73
C LEU A 356 -2.79 17.39 -7.92
N PRO A 357 -3.62 18.20 -8.61
CA PRO A 357 -3.42 19.65 -8.71
C PRO A 357 -3.34 20.36 -7.36
N ILE A 358 -4.05 19.88 -6.34
CA ILE A 358 -4.00 20.45 -4.98
C ILE A 358 -2.57 20.36 -4.42
N SER A 359 -1.90 19.22 -4.61
CA SER A 359 -0.51 19.07 -4.20
C SER A 359 0.45 19.88 -5.09
N ILE A 360 0.18 20.00 -6.40
CA ILE A 360 1.00 20.80 -7.32
C ILE A 360 0.97 22.27 -6.89
N ILE A 361 -0.21 22.81 -6.55
CA ILE A 361 -0.35 24.16 -6.02
C ILE A 361 0.44 24.32 -4.72
N GLY A 362 0.33 23.34 -3.80
CA GLY A 362 1.10 23.36 -2.55
C GLY A 362 2.62 23.47 -2.78
N TYR A 363 3.18 22.64 -3.66
CA TYR A 363 4.62 22.69 -3.99
C TYR A 363 5.03 23.93 -4.80
N ALA A 364 4.16 24.44 -5.67
CA ALA A 364 4.43 25.66 -6.43
C ALA A 364 4.48 26.89 -5.52
N VAL A 365 3.56 26.99 -4.56
CA VAL A 365 3.45 28.15 -3.67
C VAL A 365 4.52 28.11 -2.56
N ILE A 366 4.78 26.94 -1.95
CA ILE A 366 5.77 26.84 -0.86
C ILE A 366 7.19 27.20 -1.31
N GLY A 367 7.51 26.96 -2.58
CA GLY A 367 8.79 27.31 -3.20
C GLY A 367 8.89 28.75 -3.67
N ASN A 368 7.85 29.58 -3.57
CA ASN A 368 7.88 30.99 -4.01
C ASN A 368 7.48 31.98 -2.92
N VAL A 369 6.81 31.51 -1.87
CA VAL A 369 6.33 32.36 -0.76
C VAL A 369 7.26 32.23 0.44
N THR A 370 7.62 33.37 1.04
CA THR A 370 8.51 33.45 2.20
C THR A 370 7.76 33.48 3.54
N ALA A 371 6.45 33.80 3.54
CA ALA A 371 5.64 33.90 4.75
C ALA A 371 5.50 32.54 5.47
N PRO A 372 5.92 32.41 6.75
CA PRO A 372 5.95 31.13 7.46
C PRO A 372 4.59 30.44 7.56
N GLN A 373 3.55 31.19 7.93
CA GLN A 373 2.18 30.67 8.05
C GLN A 373 1.65 30.11 6.72
N THR A 374 1.95 30.79 5.60
CA THR A 374 1.57 30.33 4.27
C THR A 374 2.32 29.07 3.89
N ARG A 375 3.64 28.99 4.14
CA ARG A 375 4.43 27.78 3.87
C ARG A 375 3.91 26.59 4.66
N PHE A 376 3.53 26.78 5.92
CA PHE A 376 2.88 25.74 6.72
C PHE A 376 1.54 25.31 6.13
N ALA A 377 0.66 26.25 5.76
CA ALA A 377 -0.62 25.91 5.12
C ALA A 377 -0.43 25.12 3.81
N MET A 378 0.62 25.42 3.03
CA MET A 378 0.95 24.66 1.82
C MET A 378 1.37 23.22 2.12
N THR A 379 2.02 22.94 3.26
CA THR A 379 2.35 21.55 3.66
C THR A 379 1.10 20.69 3.85
N CYS A 380 -0.02 21.28 4.30
CA CYS A 380 -1.31 20.59 4.37
C CYS A 380 -1.85 20.25 2.98
N LEU A 381 -1.80 21.20 2.04
CA LEU A 381 -2.25 20.97 0.65
C LEU A 381 -1.40 19.92 -0.06
N MET A 382 -0.09 19.94 0.16
CA MET A 382 0.85 18.91 -0.31
C MET A 382 0.43 17.52 0.19
N ALA A 383 0.19 17.38 1.50
CA ALA A 383 -0.22 16.11 2.10
C ALA A 383 -1.56 15.61 1.53
N ILE A 384 -2.57 16.48 1.44
CA ILE A 384 -3.90 16.13 0.93
C ILE A 384 -3.81 15.50 -0.48
N GLY A 385 -3.12 16.16 -1.41
CA GLY A 385 -3.08 15.72 -2.80
C GLY A 385 -2.29 14.42 -3.01
N MET A 386 -1.14 14.29 -2.33
CA MET A 386 -0.29 13.10 -2.48
C MET A 386 -0.91 11.85 -1.83
N TYR A 387 -1.35 11.94 -0.57
CA TYR A 387 -1.88 10.78 0.16
C TYR A 387 -3.20 10.27 -0.43
N SER A 388 -4.06 11.17 -0.89
CA SER A 388 -5.35 10.81 -1.50
C SER A 388 -5.21 10.12 -2.86
N ALA A 389 -4.12 10.37 -3.60
CA ALA A 389 -3.90 9.77 -4.92
C ALA A 389 -3.41 8.31 -4.85
N VAL A 390 -2.72 7.92 -3.77
CA VAL A 390 -2.07 6.60 -3.65
C VAL A 390 -3.05 5.42 -3.74
N PRO A 391 -4.17 5.38 -3.00
CA PRO A 391 -5.12 4.27 -3.09
C PRO A 391 -5.73 4.12 -4.49
N CYS A 392 -5.97 5.25 -5.17
CA CYS A 392 -6.50 5.27 -6.53
C CYS A 392 -5.53 4.64 -7.54
N VAL A 393 -4.24 4.97 -7.48
CA VAL A 393 -3.22 4.43 -8.39
C VAL A 393 -3.04 2.91 -8.24
N LEU A 394 -3.01 2.44 -6.99
CA LEU A 394 -2.83 1.02 -6.68
C LEU A 394 -4.02 0.18 -7.16
N SER A 395 -5.24 0.65 -6.85
CA SER A 395 -6.45 -0.06 -7.27
C SER A 395 -6.65 -0.02 -8.79
N TRP A 396 -6.21 1.04 -9.47
CA TRP A 396 -6.38 1.19 -10.91
C TRP A 396 -5.65 0.10 -11.73
N ASN A 397 -4.40 -0.22 -11.38
CA ASN A 397 -3.63 -1.26 -12.07
C ASN A 397 -4.22 -2.66 -11.84
N SER A 398 -4.63 -2.95 -10.60
CA SER A 398 -5.26 -4.23 -10.26
C SER A 398 -6.61 -4.43 -10.94
N ASN A 399 -7.39 -3.35 -11.13
CA ASN A 399 -8.72 -3.44 -11.76
C ASN A 399 -8.65 -3.60 -13.29
N ASN A 400 -7.58 -3.11 -13.91
CA ASN A 400 -7.42 -3.12 -15.37
C ASN A 400 -6.51 -4.25 -15.88
N SER A 401 -6.04 -5.12 -14.98
CA SER A 401 -5.28 -6.32 -15.35
C SER A 401 -6.10 -7.57 -15.05
N ALA A 402 -6.50 -8.31 -16.09
CA ALA A 402 -7.09 -9.65 -15.97
C ALA A 402 -6.03 -10.75 -16.26
N GLY A 403 -6.31 -11.98 -15.83
CA GLY A 403 -5.34 -13.09 -15.78
C GLY A 403 -4.49 -13.09 -14.50
N HIS A 404 -4.28 -14.26 -13.88
CA HIS A 404 -3.61 -14.36 -12.57
C HIS A 404 -2.14 -13.91 -12.65
N TYR A 405 -1.39 -14.48 -13.59
CA TYR A 405 0.04 -14.19 -13.74
C TYR A 405 0.30 -12.78 -14.26
N LYS A 406 -0.54 -12.28 -15.17
CA LYS A 406 -0.44 -10.90 -15.65
C LYS A 406 -0.66 -9.92 -14.51
N ARG A 407 -1.76 -10.04 -13.76
CA ARG A 407 -2.06 -9.13 -12.63
C ARG A 407 -0.99 -9.17 -11.54
N ALA A 408 -0.46 -10.35 -11.23
CA ALA A 408 0.64 -10.50 -10.28
C ALA A 408 1.90 -9.77 -10.79
N THR A 409 2.23 -9.95 -12.08
CA THR A 409 3.38 -9.28 -12.72
C THR A 409 3.20 -7.76 -12.76
N THR A 410 2.02 -7.26 -13.16
CA THR A 410 1.76 -5.82 -13.27
C THR A 410 1.75 -5.13 -11.92
N SER A 411 1.19 -5.76 -10.89
CA SER A 411 1.20 -5.25 -9.51
C SER A 411 2.61 -5.21 -8.92
N ALA A 412 3.38 -6.29 -9.14
CA ALA A 412 4.76 -6.36 -8.66
C ALA A 412 5.67 -5.33 -9.36
N LEU A 413 5.54 -5.19 -10.69
CA LEU A 413 6.30 -4.20 -11.47
C LEU A 413 5.98 -2.77 -11.02
N GLN A 414 4.69 -2.46 -10.82
CA GLN A 414 4.26 -1.15 -10.36
C GLN A 414 4.84 -0.80 -8.99
N LEU A 415 4.79 -1.74 -8.04
CA LEU A 415 5.30 -1.52 -6.70
C LEU A 415 6.84 -1.42 -6.70
N ALA A 416 7.53 -2.22 -7.51
CA ALA A 416 8.99 -2.15 -7.65
C ALA A 416 9.44 -0.78 -8.19
N ILE A 417 8.84 -0.33 -9.30
CA ILE A 417 9.13 0.99 -9.89
C ILE A 417 8.82 2.11 -8.90
N ALA A 418 7.69 2.02 -8.18
CA ALA A 418 7.28 3.09 -7.28
C ALA A 418 8.17 3.22 -6.04
N ASN A 419 8.67 2.09 -5.50
CA ASN A 419 9.61 2.12 -4.38
C ASN A 419 10.98 2.71 -4.75
N CYS A 420 11.38 2.70 -6.03
CA CYS A 420 12.55 3.46 -6.50
C CYS A 420 12.42 4.96 -6.19
N GLY A 421 11.20 5.48 -6.02
CA GLY A 421 10.96 6.87 -5.62
C GLY A 421 11.53 7.20 -4.24
N GLY A 422 11.66 6.21 -3.35
CA GLY A 422 12.31 6.39 -2.05
C GLY A 422 13.81 6.65 -2.15
N PHE A 423 14.47 6.06 -3.16
CA PHE A 423 15.87 6.35 -3.45
C PHE A 423 16.04 7.80 -3.91
N VAL A 424 15.13 8.30 -4.77
CA VAL A 424 15.13 9.70 -5.20
C VAL A 424 14.85 10.63 -4.02
N ALA A 425 13.82 10.32 -3.21
CA ALA A 425 13.43 11.10 -2.04
C ALA A 425 14.60 11.38 -1.09
N THR A 426 15.49 10.41 -0.93
CA THR A 426 16.65 10.49 -0.04
C THR A 426 17.63 11.62 -0.39
N PHE A 427 17.72 12.01 -1.66
CA PHE A 427 18.68 13.02 -2.14
C PHE A 427 18.05 14.36 -2.54
N ILE A 428 16.71 14.50 -2.47
CA ILE A 428 15.98 15.69 -2.95
C ILE A 428 16.19 16.92 -2.05
N TYR A 429 16.31 16.74 -0.72
CA TYR A 429 16.40 17.85 0.24
C TYR A 429 17.78 17.93 0.90
N PRO A 430 18.78 18.54 0.24
CA PRO A 430 20.06 18.82 0.87
C PRO A 430 19.93 19.96 1.89
N SER A 431 20.51 19.79 3.07
CA SER A 431 20.51 20.78 4.16
C SER A 431 21.17 22.12 3.77
N THR A 432 22.00 22.13 2.72
CA THR A 432 22.63 23.36 2.19
C THR A 432 21.64 24.35 1.56
N GLN A 433 20.40 23.93 1.32
CA GLN A 433 19.34 24.77 0.74
C GLN A 433 18.24 25.13 1.73
N GLY A 434 18.40 24.79 3.00
CA GLY A 434 17.53 25.32 4.05
C GLY A 434 17.65 26.85 4.12
N PRO A 435 16.57 27.58 4.47
CA PRO A 435 15.23 27.11 4.85
C PRO A 435 14.25 27.01 3.68
N TYR A 436 14.64 27.40 2.46
CA TYR A 436 13.72 27.56 1.33
C TYR A 436 13.58 26.30 0.46
N TYR A 437 14.59 25.43 0.46
CA TYR A 437 14.60 24.14 -0.25
C TYR A 437 14.09 24.20 -1.70
N HIS A 438 14.41 25.28 -2.42
CA HIS A 438 13.87 25.54 -3.76
C HIS A 438 14.09 24.36 -4.72
N LYS A 439 15.29 23.76 -4.79
CA LYS A 439 15.52 22.64 -5.70
C LYS A 439 14.70 21.40 -5.31
N GLY A 440 14.58 21.14 -4.01
CA GLY A 440 13.80 20.00 -3.52
C GLY A 440 12.32 20.11 -3.89
N HIS A 441 11.75 21.29 -3.65
CA HIS A 441 10.36 21.60 -4.01
C HIS A 441 10.12 21.60 -5.53
N THR A 442 11.04 22.14 -6.35
CA THR A 442 10.87 22.16 -7.81
C THR A 442 11.04 20.79 -8.45
N ILE A 443 11.92 19.94 -7.94
CA ILE A 443 12.07 18.54 -8.41
C ILE A 443 10.76 17.78 -8.16
N ILE A 444 10.19 17.87 -6.95
CA ILE A 444 8.93 17.18 -6.64
C ILE A 444 7.77 17.80 -7.42
N LEU A 445 7.73 19.12 -7.59
CA LEU A 445 6.75 19.79 -8.44
C LEU A 445 6.78 19.22 -9.87
N GLY A 446 7.98 19.10 -10.46
CA GLY A 446 8.16 18.50 -11.79
C GLY A 446 7.68 17.05 -11.86
N LEU A 447 7.99 16.25 -10.83
CA LEU A 447 7.50 14.87 -10.73
C LEU A 447 5.97 14.81 -10.61
N LEU A 448 5.35 15.68 -9.81
CA LEU A 448 3.89 15.70 -9.68
C LEU A 448 3.18 16.17 -10.95
N CYS A 449 3.73 17.16 -11.66
CA CYS A 449 3.25 17.55 -12.98
C CYS A 449 3.36 16.39 -13.97
N TYR A 450 4.48 15.67 -13.96
CA TYR A 450 4.64 14.44 -14.75
C TYR A 450 3.62 13.37 -14.35
N ALA A 451 3.39 13.15 -13.06
CA ALA A 451 2.39 12.19 -12.58
C ALA A 451 0.97 12.55 -13.06
N TRP A 452 0.64 13.85 -13.07
CA TRP A 452 -0.65 14.33 -13.58
C TRP A 452 -0.80 14.06 -15.08
N VAL A 453 0.23 14.37 -15.88
CA VAL A 453 0.23 14.09 -17.33
C VAL A 453 0.18 12.59 -17.62
N ALA A 454 0.98 11.78 -16.91
CA ALA A 454 0.98 10.33 -17.06
C ALA A 454 -0.37 9.72 -16.68
N THR A 455 -1.01 10.22 -15.62
CA THR A 455 -2.37 9.85 -15.23
C THR A 455 -3.36 10.22 -16.33
N LEU A 456 -3.29 11.44 -16.88
CA LEU A 456 -4.18 11.90 -17.95
C LEU A 456 -4.04 11.02 -19.20
N LEU A 457 -2.82 10.75 -19.63
CA LEU A 457 -2.54 9.85 -20.75
C LEU A 457 -3.10 8.45 -20.51
N ASN A 458 -3.01 7.97 -19.26
CA ASN A 458 -3.55 6.67 -18.90
C ASN A 458 -5.08 6.63 -18.91
N VAL A 459 -5.75 7.70 -18.46
CA VAL A 459 -7.23 7.85 -18.58
C VAL A 459 -7.66 7.86 -20.04
N LEU A 460 -6.97 8.66 -20.88
CA LEU A 460 -7.26 8.75 -22.31
C LEU A 460 -7.02 7.41 -23.02
N TRP A 461 -5.97 6.69 -22.64
CA TRP A 461 -5.68 5.36 -23.14
C TRP A 461 -6.76 4.33 -22.78
N CYS A 462 -7.18 4.30 -21.50
CA CYS A 462 -8.26 3.42 -21.05
C CYS A 462 -9.59 3.76 -21.75
N SER A 463 -9.89 5.05 -21.94
CA SER A 463 -11.06 5.52 -22.68
C SER A 463 -11.02 5.10 -24.14
N LYS A 464 -9.86 5.21 -24.80
CA LYS A 464 -9.64 4.75 -26.17
C LYS A 464 -9.87 3.25 -26.29
N ILE A 465 -9.31 2.44 -25.39
CA ILE A 465 -9.51 0.98 -25.39
C ILE A 465 -11.00 0.65 -25.24
N ASN A 466 -11.69 1.30 -24.31
CA ASN A 466 -13.13 1.10 -24.11
C ASN A 466 -13.94 1.46 -25.36
N ARG A 467 -13.57 2.52 -26.08
CA ARG A 467 -14.18 2.91 -27.36
C ARG A 467 -13.88 1.91 -28.46
N ASP A 468 -12.64 1.42 -28.56
CA ASP A 468 -12.24 0.43 -29.56
C ASP A 468 -12.93 -0.93 -29.32
N LYS A 469 -13.12 -1.32 -28.06
CA LYS A 469 -13.93 -2.49 -27.67
C LYS A 469 -15.39 -2.33 -28.02
N ALA A 470 -15.98 -1.16 -27.73
CA ALA A 470 -17.36 -0.86 -28.12
C ALA A 470 -17.56 -0.83 -29.65
N ALA A 471 -16.50 -0.55 -30.41
CA ALA A 471 -16.50 -0.57 -31.86
C ALA A 471 -16.20 -1.96 -32.47
N GLY A 472 -16.11 -3.03 -31.66
CA GLY A 472 -15.92 -4.40 -32.12
C GLY A 472 -14.50 -4.78 -32.54
N LYS A 473 -13.50 -3.91 -32.33
CA LYS A 473 -12.10 -4.20 -32.75
C LYS A 473 -11.45 -5.34 -31.96
N TYR A 474 -12.07 -5.77 -30.88
CA TYR A 474 -11.60 -6.81 -29.96
C TYR A 474 -12.43 -8.10 -30.04
N ASP A 475 -13.35 -8.22 -31.01
CA ASP A 475 -14.26 -9.36 -31.12
C ASP A 475 -13.53 -10.70 -31.36
N GLN A 476 -12.32 -10.64 -31.93
CA GLN A 476 -11.43 -11.80 -32.07
C GLN A 476 -10.97 -12.41 -30.73
N PHE A 477 -11.15 -11.70 -29.60
CA PHE A 477 -10.75 -12.15 -28.27
C PHE A 477 -11.94 -12.64 -27.42
N ILE A 478 -13.14 -12.77 -27.98
CA ILE A 478 -14.32 -13.31 -27.27
C ILE A 478 -14.03 -14.75 -26.80
N GLY A 479 -14.23 -15.02 -25.50
CA GLY A 479 -14.01 -16.34 -24.90
C GLY A 479 -12.58 -16.62 -24.44
N THR A 480 -11.70 -15.60 -24.44
CA THR A 480 -10.33 -15.73 -23.94
C THR A 480 -10.21 -15.59 -22.42
N GLY A 481 -11.25 -15.11 -21.74
CA GLY A 481 -11.29 -14.91 -20.28
C GLY A 481 -10.34 -13.83 -19.77
N ASP A 482 -9.92 -12.91 -20.63
CA ASP A 482 -8.76 -12.04 -20.44
C ASP A 482 -9.09 -10.54 -20.64
N ASP A 483 -8.15 -9.65 -20.33
CA ASP A 483 -8.35 -8.20 -20.34
C ASP A 483 -8.58 -7.60 -21.74
N ARG A 484 -8.47 -8.44 -22.77
CA ARG A 484 -8.75 -8.13 -24.17
C ARG A 484 -10.19 -8.42 -24.58
N GLU A 485 -10.98 -9.08 -23.74
CA GLU A 485 -12.38 -9.35 -24.05
C GLU A 485 -13.18 -8.06 -24.24
N PRO A 486 -14.11 -8.01 -25.21
CA PRO A 486 -14.97 -6.85 -25.43
C PRO A 486 -15.83 -6.48 -24.21
N GLU A 487 -16.26 -7.48 -23.42
CA GLU A 487 -17.06 -7.29 -22.22
C GLU A 487 -16.27 -6.69 -21.05
N PHE A 488 -14.94 -6.87 -21.04
CA PHE A 488 -14.06 -6.32 -20.01
C PHE A 488 -13.83 -4.82 -20.22
N LYS A 489 -14.61 -3.97 -19.55
CA LYS A 489 -14.42 -2.51 -19.59
C LYS A 489 -13.30 -2.09 -18.64
N MET A 490 -12.30 -1.38 -19.17
CA MET A 490 -11.25 -0.76 -18.37
C MET A 490 -11.87 0.32 -17.47
N VAL A 491 -11.44 0.35 -16.20
CA VAL A 491 -11.79 1.43 -15.27
C VAL A 491 -11.00 2.68 -15.66
N LEU A 492 -11.70 3.82 -15.73
CA LEU A 492 -11.12 5.11 -16.06
C LEU A 492 -10.31 5.70 -14.91
#